data_AF-A0A9E5TI77-F1
#
_entry.id   AF-A0A9E5TI77-F1
#
_cell.length_a   1.000
_cell.length_b   1.000
_cell.length_c   1.000
_cell.angle_alpha   90.00
_cell.angle_beta   90.00
_cell.angle_gamma   90.00
#
_symmetry.space_group_name_H-M   'P 1'
#
loop_
_entity.id
_entity.type
_entity.pdbx_description
1 polymer ?
#
loop_
_entity_poly.entity_id
_entity_poly.type
_entity_poly.pdbx_seq_one_letter_code
_entity_poly.pdbx_strand_id
1 'polypeptide(L)'
;MFRPRPKQQEVLNYTGGRMGVSAVPGSGKTYTLSYLAAQLVASGSLEDDQEVLVVTLVNSAVDNFAGRVADFVKERGLLPNVG
;
A
#
# COMPACT_ATOMS: atom_id res chain seq x y z
N MET A 1 15.32 -1.23 1.03
CA MET A 1 14.60 -2.48 1.39
C MET A 1 13.84 -2.26 2.69
N PHE A 2 12.50 -2.37 2.66
CA PHE A 2 11.65 -2.19 3.85
C PHE A 2 11.77 -3.41 4.79
N ARG A 3 12.02 -3.18 6.08
CA ARG A 3 12.04 -4.22 7.11
C ARG A 3 10.86 -4.03 8.08
N PRO A 4 9.73 -4.71 7.86
CA PRO A 4 8.53 -4.53 8.69
C PRO A 4 8.72 -5.12 10.10
N ARG A 5 8.10 -4.46 11.08
CA ARG A 5 7.91 -5.03 12.44
C ARG A 5 6.85 -6.15 12.39
N PRO A 6 6.76 -7.04 13.40
CA PRO A 6 5.81 -8.16 13.38
C PRO A 6 4.37 -7.77 13.03
N LYS A 7 3.79 -6.76 13.69
CA LYS A 7 2.44 -6.27 13.38
C LYS A 7 2.30 -5.65 11.98
N GLN A 8 3.37 -5.10 11.42
CA GLN A 8 3.34 -4.61 10.05
C GLN A 8 3.41 -5.78 9.07
N GLN A 9 4.20 -6.82 9.37
CA GLN A 9 4.24 -8.03 8.58
C GLN A 9 2.87 -8.73 8.53
N GLU A 10 2.11 -8.73 9.63
CA GLU A 10 0.73 -9.21 9.65
C GLU A 10 -0.17 -8.47 8.64
N VAL A 11 -0.01 -7.14 8.51
CA VAL A 11 -0.71 -6.34 7.49
C VAL A 11 -0.25 -6.70 6.07
N LEU A 12 1.06 -6.93 5.88
CA LEU A 12 1.62 -7.28 4.57
C LEU A 12 1.29 -8.72 4.13
N ASN A 13 0.90 -9.58 5.06
CA ASN A 13 0.45 -10.94 4.79
C ASN A 13 -1.05 -10.98 4.42
N TYR A 14 -1.68 -9.83 4.17
CA TYR A 14 -3.05 -9.78 3.68
C TYR A 14 -3.19 -10.52 2.34
N THR A 15 -4.08 -11.51 2.30
CA THR A 15 -4.38 -12.31 1.09
C THR A 15 -5.82 -12.17 0.62
N GLY A 16 -6.68 -11.50 1.39
CA GLY A 16 -8.10 -11.31 1.06
C GLY A 16 -8.99 -11.14 2.30
N GLY A 17 -10.27 -10.87 2.07
CA GLY A 17 -11.26 -10.68 3.13
C GLY A 17 -11.22 -9.29 3.76
N ARG A 18 -11.68 -9.16 5.02
CA ARG A 18 -11.68 -7.89 5.75
C ARG A 18 -10.53 -7.88 6.75
N MET A 19 -9.77 -6.78 6.79
CA MET A 19 -8.71 -6.55 7.77
C MET A 19 -8.95 -5.23 8.51
N GLY A 20 -8.81 -5.26 9.83
CA GLY A 20 -8.81 -4.05 10.67
C GLY A 20 -7.42 -3.80 11.25
N VAL A 21 -6.90 -2.58 11.10
CA VAL A 21 -5.59 -2.19 11.62
C VAL A 21 -5.76 -1.10 12.68
N SER A 22 -5.56 -1.46 13.94
CA SER A 22 -5.60 -0.48 15.04
C SER A 22 -4.42 0.47 14.98
N ALA A 23 -4.66 1.71 15.38
CA ALA A 23 -3.86 2.85 14.99
C ALA A 23 -3.55 3.79 16.17
N VAL A 24 -2.26 3.88 16.56
CA VAL A 24 -1.75 5.01 17.37
C VAL A 24 -0.97 6.02 16.49
N PRO A 25 -0.89 7.31 16.86
CA PRO A 25 -0.05 8.28 16.15
C PRO A 25 1.39 7.77 15.99
N GLY A 26 2.02 8.01 14.83
CA GLY A 26 3.40 7.61 14.57
C GLY A 26 3.64 6.11 14.36
N SER A 27 2.61 5.26 14.34
CA SER A 27 2.82 3.80 14.23
C SER A 27 3.26 3.29 12.84
N GLY A 28 3.49 4.18 11.87
CA GLY A 28 3.97 3.82 10.53
C GLY A 28 2.91 3.25 9.58
N LYS A 29 1.60 3.43 9.86
CA LYS A 29 0.51 2.89 9.03
C LYS A 29 0.57 3.35 7.58
N THR A 30 0.75 4.64 7.35
CA THR A 30 0.83 5.20 5.99
C THR A 30 1.89 4.47 5.18
N TYR A 31 3.07 4.23 5.77
CA TYR A 31 4.14 3.48 5.11
C TYR A 31 3.71 2.03 4.83
N THR A 32 3.23 1.31 5.83
CA THR A 32 2.84 -0.11 5.69
C THR A 32 1.71 -0.30 4.69
N LEU A 33 0.68 0.55 4.72
CA LEU A 33 -0.45 0.47 3.80
C LEU A 33 -0.06 0.89 2.36
N SER A 34 0.82 1.88 2.20
CA SER A 34 1.37 2.22 0.87
C SER A 34 2.18 1.06 0.29
N TYR A 35 2.97 0.38 1.14
CA TYR A 35 3.73 -0.80 0.72
C TYR A 35 2.80 -1.97 0.35
N LEU A 36 1.75 -2.21 1.13
CA LEU A 36 0.74 -3.22 0.81
C LEU A 36 0.05 -2.91 -0.53
N ALA A 37 -0.37 -1.67 -0.76
CA ALA A 37 -0.97 -1.26 -2.03
C ALA A 37 -0.03 -1.52 -3.21
N ALA A 38 1.25 -1.12 -3.11
CA ALA A 38 2.24 -1.41 -4.13
C ALA A 38 2.51 -2.92 -4.31
N GLN A 39 2.44 -3.71 -3.23
CA GLN A 39 2.57 -5.16 -3.29
C GLN A 39 1.38 -5.81 -4.02
N LEU A 40 0.15 -5.34 -3.78
CA LEU A 40 -1.06 -5.85 -4.44
C LEU A 40 -1.06 -5.51 -5.93
N VAL A 41 -0.66 -4.29 -6.31
CA VAL A 41 -0.50 -3.91 -7.72
C VAL A 41 0.58 -4.78 -8.40
N ALA A 42 1.70 -5.01 -7.71
CA ALA A 42 2.82 -5.74 -8.27
C ALA A 42 2.68 -7.28 -8.20
N SER A 43 1.67 -7.83 -7.51
CA SER A 43 1.55 -9.28 -7.31
C SER A 43 1.04 -10.01 -8.55
N GLY A 44 0.53 -9.28 -9.55
CA GLY A 44 -0.13 -9.88 -10.72
C GLY A 44 -1.41 -10.64 -10.38
N SER A 45 -2.01 -10.35 -9.22
CA SER A 45 -3.22 -11.02 -8.73
C SER A 45 -4.50 -10.26 -9.05
N LEU A 46 -4.38 -9.08 -9.66
CA LEU A 46 -5.50 -8.28 -10.12
C LEU A 46 -5.83 -8.68 -11.56
N GLU A 47 -7.12 -8.87 -11.84
CA GLU A 47 -7.62 -8.96 -13.22
C GLU A 47 -7.49 -7.60 -13.93
N ASP A 48 -7.57 -7.59 -15.27
CA ASP A 48 -7.33 -6.39 -16.08
C ASP A 48 -8.26 -5.20 -15.73
N ASP A 49 -9.41 -5.46 -15.12
CA ASP A 49 -10.42 -4.48 -14.69
C ASP A 49 -10.45 -4.24 -13.17
N GLN A 50 -9.47 -4.79 -12.43
CA GLN A 50 -9.38 -4.64 -10.98
C GLN A 50 -8.35 -3.61 -10.55
N GLU A 51 -8.73 -2.80 -9.57
CA GLU A 51 -7.93 -1.69 -9.08
C GLU A 51 -7.76 -1.73 -7.54
N VAL A 52 -6.68 -1.10 -7.06
CA VAL A 52 -6.49 -0.84 -5.63
C VAL A 52 -6.96 0.58 -5.32
N LEU A 53 -8.13 0.70 -4.68
CA LEU A 53 -8.70 1.99 -4.27
C LEU A 53 -8.26 2.38 -2.85
N VAL A 54 -7.58 3.53 -2.73
CA VAL A 54 -7.21 4.12 -1.43
C VAL A 54 -8.10 5.34 -1.16
N VAL A 55 -8.94 5.26 -0.13
CA VAL A 55 -9.81 6.36 0.30
C VAL A 55 -9.28 6.97 1.59
N THR A 56 -9.10 8.30 1.60
CA THR A 56 -8.66 9.05 2.78
C THR A 56 -9.52 10.29 2.97
N LEU A 57 -9.51 10.87 4.18
CA LEU A 57 -10.36 12.02 4.52
C LEU A 57 -9.87 13.34 3.90
N VAL A 58 -8.58 13.47 3.64
CA VAL A 58 -7.94 14.76 3.27
C VAL A 58 -6.99 14.60 2.09
N ASN A 59 -6.94 15.63 1.23
CA ASN A 59 -6.11 15.62 0.02
C ASN A 59 -4.62 15.41 0.32
N SER A 60 -4.11 16.00 1.41
CA SER A 60 -2.71 15.80 1.80
C SER A 60 -2.37 14.34 2.11
N ALA A 61 -3.35 13.53 2.54
CA ALA A 61 -3.15 12.10 2.72
C ALA A 61 -3.10 11.38 1.37
N VAL A 62 -3.95 11.78 0.41
CA VAL A 62 -3.91 11.28 -0.98
C VAL A 62 -2.53 11.49 -1.59
N ASP A 63 -2.00 12.71 -1.55
CA ASP A 63 -0.68 13.03 -2.13
C ASP A 63 0.44 12.19 -1.51
N ASN A 64 0.40 12.04 -0.17
CA ASN A 64 1.36 11.23 0.56
C ASN A 64 1.29 9.74 0.19
N PHE A 65 0.10 9.18 0.00
CA PHE A 65 -0.06 7.79 -0.42
C PHE A 65 0.38 7.59 -1.87
N ALA A 66 -0.06 8.46 -2.78
CA ALA A 66 0.26 8.39 -4.20
C ALA A 66 1.78 8.39 -4.43
N GLY A 67 2.51 9.35 -3.83
CA GLY A 67 3.96 9.43 -3.95
C GLY A 67 4.67 8.16 -3.44
N ARG A 68 4.26 7.65 -2.27
CA ARG A 68 4.88 6.45 -1.68
C ARG A 68 4.61 5.18 -2.49
N VAL A 69 3.37 5.02 -2.97
CA VAL A 69 3.02 3.88 -3.83
C VAL A 69 3.84 3.94 -5.12
N ALA A 70 3.92 5.11 -5.75
CA ALA A 70 4.73 5.31 -6.95
C ALA A 70 6.21 4.94 -6.73
N ASP A 71 6.80 5.37 -5.61
CA ASP A 71 8.18 5.00 -5.26
C ASP A 71 8.36 3.49 -5.12
N PHE A 72 7.46 2.81 -4.39
CA PHE A 72 7.53 1.36 -4.19
C PHE A 72 7.28 0.54 -5.45
N VAL A 73 6.40 1.01 -6.34
CA VAL A 73 6.14 0.41 -7.65
C VAL A 73 7.39 0.54 -8.52
N LYS A 74 8.02 1.72 -8.54
CA LYS A 74 9.26 1.97 -9.27
C LYS A 74 10.42 1.12 -8.75
N GLU A 75 10.56 0.95 -7.44
CA GLU A 75 11.54 0.04 -6.82
C GLU A 75 11.40 -1.42 -7.28
N ARG A 76 10.21 -1.81 -7.74
CA ARG A 76 9.91 -3.15 -8.29
C ARG A 76 10.09 -3.25 -9.81
N GLY A 77 10.59 -2.18 -10.45
CA GLY A 77 10.79 -2.13 -11.90
C GLY A 77 9.51 -1.88 -12.71
N LEU A 78 8.41 -1.52 -12.05
CA LEU A 78 7.15 -1.18 -12.69
C LEU A 78 7.08 0.33 -12.95
N LEU A 79 6.31 0.72 -13.96
CA LEU A 79 6.07 2.13 -14.27
C LEU A 79 5.06 2.70 -13.25
N PRO A 80 5.39 3.77 -12.51
CA PRO A 80 4.45 4.45 -11.64
C PRO A 80 3.46 5.30 -12.46
N ASN A 81 2.28 5.55 -11.89
CA ASN A 81 1.24 6.40 -12.50
C ASN A 81 0.72 5.90 -13.85
N VAL A 82 0.81 4.59 -14.12
CA VAL A 82 0.14 3.98 -15.26
C VAL A 82 -1.22 3.49 -14.77
N GLY A 83 -2.26 4.19 -15.19
CA GLY A 83 -3.67 3.97 -14.96
C GLY A 83 -4.43 4.70 -16.05
#